data_AF-A0A353YCP3-F1
#
_entry.id   AF-A0A353YCP3-F1
#
_cell.length_a   1.000
_cell.length_b   1.000
_cell.length_c   1.000
_cell.angle_alpha   90.00
_cell.angle_beta   90.00
_cell.angle_gamma   90.00
#
_symmetry.space_group_name_H-M   'P 1'
#
loop_
_entity.id
_entity.type
_entity.pdbx_description
1 polymer ?
#
loop_
_entity_poly.entity_id
_entity_poly.type
_entity_poly.pdbx_seq_one_letter_code
_entity_poly.pdbx_strand_id
1 'polypeptide(L)'
;DFKVAGTSEGVTSLQMDIKITGITEEIMKVALDQARDGRLHILAEMNKALNTARPELGEYAPRIETIHIPVDKIREVIGSGGSVIREIVAESGAKIDISDDGTVKIASANAESIRAAINRIKSIASEPEVGEIYKGKVVKVMEFGAFV
;
A
#
# COMPACT_ATOMS: atom_id res chain seq x y z
N ASP A 1 -29.29 -24.18 8.70
CA ASP A 1 -28.81 -23.29 7.62
C ASP A 1 -27.31 -23.10 7.79
N PHE A 2 -26.53 -23.09 6.71
CA PHE A 2 -25.08 -22.85 6.82
C PHE A 2 -24.54 -22.14 5.59
N LYS A 3 -23.46 -21.39 5.79
CA LYS A 3 -22.74 -20.67 4.74
C LYS A 3 -21.28 -21.10 4.78
N VAL A 4 -20.73 -21.38 3.60
CA VAL A 4 -19.31 -21.74 3.42
C VAL A 4 -18.69 -20.77 2.43
N ALA A 5 -17.64 -20.08 2.84
CA ALA A 5 -16.82 -19.24 1.98
C ALA A 5 -15.38 -19.78 1.92
N GLY A 6 -14.70 -19.56 0.81
CA GLY A 6 -13.38 -20.12 0.61
C GLY A 6 -12.80 -19.88 -0.77
N THR A 7 -11.57 -20.36 -0.95
CA THR A 7 -10.87 -20.40 -2.22
C THR A 7 -11.07 -21.77 -2.89
N SER A 8 -10.40 -21.98 -4.02
CA SER A 8 -10.27 -23.31 -4.64
C SER A 8 -9.49 -24.29 -3.76
N GLU A 9 -8.61 -23.79 -2.90
CA GLU A 9 -7.72 -24.61 -2.06
C GLU A 9 -8.33 -24.96 -0.70
N GLY A 10 -9.28 -24.16 -0.20
CA GLY A 10 -9.81 -24.39 1.13
C GLY A 10 -10.96 -23.49 1.54
N VAL A 11 -11.44 -23.72 2.76
CA VAL A 11 -12.49 -22.91 3.41
C VAL A 11 -11.80 -21.78 4.17
N THR A 12 -12.25 -20.54 3.95
CA THR A 12 -11.79 -19.36 4.70
C THR A 12 -12.77 -18.98 5.81
N SER A 13 -14.05 -19.33 5.65
CA SER A 13 -15.08 -19.09 6.67
C SER A 13 -16.21 -20.11 6.59
N LEU A 14 -16.72 -20.50 7.75
CA LEU A 14 -17.86 -21.39 7.91
C LEU A 14 -18.79 -20.79 8.98
N GLN A 15 -20.05 -20.57 8.63
CA GLN A 15 -21.09 -20.14 9.55
C GLN A 15 -22.21 -21.17 9.56
N MET A 16 -22.65 -21.61 10.74
CA MET A 16 -23.70 -22.61 10.88
C MET A 16 -24.76 -22.17 11.90
N ASP A 17 -26.03 -22.29 11.50
CA ASP A 17 -27.21 -22.12 12.35
C ASP A 17 -28.01 -23.43 12.38
N ILE A 18 -27.91 -24.16 13.50
CA ILE A 18 -28.52 -25.47 13.70
C ILE A 18 -29.77 -25.28 14.58
N LYS A 19 -30.94 -25.59 14.01
CA LYS A 19 -32.25 -25.43 14.68
C LYS A 19 -32.82 -26.73 15.26
N ILE A 20 -32.22 -27.88 14.92
CA ILE A 20 -32.70 -29.21 15.31
C ILE A 20 -31.53 -30.05 15.84
N THR A 21 -31.83 -30.96 16.76
CA THR A 21 -30.91 -32.02 17.17
C THR A 21 -30.91 -33.14 16.13
N GLY A 22 -29.77 -33.81 15.92
CA GLY A 22 -29.65 -34.97 15.02
C GLY A 22 -28.85 -34.76 13.72
N ILE A 23 -28.09 -33.66 13.59
CA ILE A 23 -27.09 -33.55 12.52
C ILE A 23 -25.88 -34.41 12.90
N THR A 24 -25.65 -35.49 12.16
CA THR A 24 -24.48 -36.36 12.31
C THR A 24 -23.29 -35.83 11.52
N GLU A 25 -22.09 -36.29 11.87
CA GLU A 25 -20.87 -35.96 11.12
C GLU A 25 -20.96 -36.37 9.64
N GLU A 26 -21.59 -37.51 9.36
CA GLU A 26 -21.80 -38.02 8.00
C GLU A 26 -22.66 -37.05 7.17
N ILE A 27 -23.74 -36.54 7.74
CA ILE A 27 -24.61 -35.54 7.08
C ILE A 27 -23.82 -34.26 6.84
N MET A 28 -22.99 -33.84 7.81
CA MET A 28 -22.16 -32.64 7.66
C MET A 28 -21.12 -32.79 6.57
N LYS A 29 -20.50 -33.97 6.45
CA LYS A 29 -19.52 -34.26 5.41
C LYS A 29 -20.13 -34.16 4.02
N VAL A 30 -21.30 -34.79 3.82
CA VAL A 30 -22.05 -34.71 2.55
C VAL A 30 -22.42 -33.26 2.23
N ALA A 31 -22.90 -32.51 3.23
CA ALA A 31 -23.27 -31.11 3.05
C ALA A 31 -22.07 -30.23 2.67
N LEU A 32 -20.91 -30.44 3.30
CA LEU A 32 -19.67 -29.69 3.00
C LEU A 32 -19.08 -30.09 1.63
N ASP A 33 -19.18 -31.35 1.23
CA ASP A 33 -18.78 -31.79 -0.11
C ASP A 33 -19.65 -31.13 -1.19
N GLN A 34 -20.97 -31.11 -1.00
CA GLN A 34 -21.88 -30.39 -1.90
C GLN A 34 -21.59 -28.89 -1.92
N ALA A 35 -21.30 -28.28 -0.77
CA ALA A 35 -20.93 -26.88 -0.67
C ALA A 35 -19.58 -26.59 -1.35
N ARG A 36 -18.62 -27.51 -1.31
CA ARG A 36 -17.34 -27.39 -2.03
C ARG A 36 -17.59 -27.34 -3.54
N ASP A 37 -18.38 -28.26 -4.07
CA ASP A 37 -18.63 -28.33 -5.51
C ASP A 37 -19.40 -27.08 -5.99
N GLY A 38 -20.39 -26.63 -5.22
CA GLY A 38 -21.09 -25.37 -5.46
C GLY A 38 -20.17 -24.14 -5.40
N ARG A 39 -19.26 -24.09 -4.42
CA ARG A 39 -18.26 -23.02 -4.29
C ARG A 39 -17.33 -22.97 -5.51
N LEU A 40 -16.80 -24.11 -5.93
CA LEU A 40 -15.93 -24.20 -7.10
C LEU A 40 -16.65 -23.78 -8.38
N HIS A 41 -17.92 -24.13 -8.53
CA HIS A 41 -18.75 -23.68 -9.65
C HIS A 41 -18.89 -22.16 -9.68
N ILE A 42 -19.23 -21.53 -8.54
CA ILE A 42 -19.36 -20.06 -8.44
C ILE A 42 -18.01 -19.38 -8.72
N LEU A 43 -16.91 -19.87 -8.15
CA LEU A 43 -15.57 -19.34 -8.40
C LEU A 43 -15.18 -19.44 -9.88
N ALA A 44 -15.53 -20.54 -10.57
CA ALA A 44 -15.29 -20.70 -11.99
C ALA A 44 -16.05 -19.66 -12.82
N GLU A 45 -17.29 -19.34 -12.46
CA GLU A 45 -18.06 -18.28 -13.13
C GLU A 45 -17.47 -16.89 -12.86
N MET A 46 -17.08 -16.60 -11.62
CA MET A 46 -16.41 -15.34 -11.25
C MET A 46 -15.10 -15.15 -12.05
N ASN A 47 -14.32 -16.22 -12.21
CA ASN A 47 -13.05 -16.19 -12.94
C ASN A 47 -13.22 -15.90 -14.45
N LYS A 48 -14.40 -16.11 -15.03
CA LYS A 48 -14.67 -15.71 -16.43
C LYS A 48 -14.71 -14.19 -16.58
N ALA A 49 -15.07 -13.47 -15.51
CA ALA A 49 -15.13 -12.01 -15.51
C ALA A 49 -13.82 -11.36 -15.03
N LEU A 50 -13.22 -11.90 -13.97
CA LEU A 50 -11.97 -11.39 -13.42
C LEU A 50 -11.20 -12.53 -12.74
N ASN A 51 -10.12 -12.98 -13.38
CA ASN A 51 -9.29 -14.09 -12.90
C ASN A 51 -8.13 -13.64 -11.98
N THR A 52 -7.62 -12.43 -12.17
CA THR A 52 -6.51 -11.89 -11.39
C THR A 52 -6.81 -10.45 -10.95
N ALA A 53 -6.12 -10.00 -9.90
CA ALA A 53 -6.12 -8.59 -9.53
C ALA A 53 -5.69 -7.73 -10.73
N ARG A 54 -6.31 -6.57 -10.89
CA ARG A 54 -5.92 -5.62 -11.93
C ARG A 54 -4.53 -5.06 -11.61
N PRO A 55 -3.66 -4.85 -12.62
CA PRO A 55 -2.31 -4.35 -12.39
C PRO A 55 -2.31 -2.90 -11.89
N GLU A 56 -3.35 -2.14 -12.22
CA GLU A 56 -3.45 -0.73 -11.87
C GLU A 56 -4.75 -0.43 -11.12
N LEU A 57 -4.64 0.45 -10.12
CA LEU A 57 -5.76 1.07 -9.45
C LEU A 57 -6.44 2.06 -10.39
N GLY A 58 -7.78 2.13 -10.33
CA GLY A 58 -8.57 3.08 -11.10
C GLY A 58 -8.10 4.52 -10.89
N GLU A 59 -8.31 5.38 -11.88
CA GLU A 59 -7.81 6.77 -11.91
C GLU A 59 -8.24 7.59 -10.69
N TYR A 60 -9.44 7.36 -10.17
CA TYR A 60 -9.98 8.06 -9.00
C TYR A 60 -9.78 7.31 -7.69
N ALA A 61 -9.22 6.10 -7.73
CA ALA A 61 -8.98 5.35 -6.52
C ALA A 61 -7.78 5.96 -5.78
N PRO A 62 -7.88 6.24 -4.47
CA PRO A 62 -6.76 6.73 -3.70
C PRO A 62 -5.61 5.72 -3.78
N ARG A 63 -4.51 6.14 -4.37
CA ARG A 63 -3.27 5.36 -4.44
C ARG A 63 -2.49 5.61 -3.17
N ILE A 64 -1.97 4.53 -2.59
CA ILE A 64 -1.09 4.59 -1.43
C ILE A 64 0.26 4.06 -1.91
N GLU A 65 1.26 4.92 -1.96
CA GLU A 65 2.64 4.52 -2.18
C GLU A 65 3.38 4.51 -0.85
N THR A 66 4.22 3.50 -0.65
CA THR A 66 5.03 3.37 0.56
C THR A 66 6.49 3.47 0.15
N ILE A 67 7.20 4.40 0.77
CA ILE A 67 8.66 4.55 0.64
C ILE A 67 9.31 4.34 2.00
N HIS A 68 10.58 3.97 2.01
CA HIS A 68 11.36 3.83 3.22
C HIS A 68 12.45 4.89 3.25
N ILE A 69 12.60 5.57 4.38
CA ILE A 69 13.65 6.56 4.63
C ILE A 69 14.50 6.15 5.84
N PRO A 70 15.77 6.57 5.91
CA PRO A 70 16.59 6.36 7.09
C PRO A 70 15.96 6.98 8.35
N VAL A 71 15.98 6.24 9.46
CA VAL A 71 15.31 6.63 10.72
C VAL A 71 15.86 7.92 11.30
N ASP A 72 17.15 8.18 11.12
CA ASP A 72 17.83 9.42 11.50
C ASP A 72 17.30 10.65 10.73
N LYS A 73 16.80 10.46 9.51
CA LYS A 73 16.24 11.51 8.64
C LYS A 73 14.76 11.81 8.89
N ILE A 74 14.06 10.98 9.68
CA ILE A 74 12.65 11.22 10.02
C ILE A 74 12.44 12.61 10.62
N ARG A 75 13.33 13.04 11.52
CA ARG A 75 13.23 14.34 12.18
C ARG A 75 13.40 15.51 11.21
N GLU A 76 14.24 15.36 10.20
CA GLU A 76 14.46 16.36 9.15
C GLU A 76 13.23 16.47 8.24
N VAL A 77 12.62 15.34 7.86
CA VAL A 77 11.41 15.29 7.03
C VAL A 77 10.17 15.84 7.76
N ILE A 78 10.02 15.57 9.06
CA ILE A 78 8.92 16.14 9.86
C ILE A 78 9.15 17.64 10.08
N GLY A 79 10.39 18.05 10.35
CA GLY A 79 10.73 19.42 10.74
C GLY A 79 10.29 19.76 12.16
N SER A 80 10.65 20.95 12.64
CA SER A 80 10.29 21.41 13.98
C SER A 80 8.77 21.55 14.13
N GLY A 81 8.15 20.71 14.96
CA GLY A 81 6.69 20.74 15.20
C GLY A 81 5.85 20.33 13.99
N GLY A 82 6.44 19.63 13.01
CA GLY A 82 5.74 19.23 11.78
C GLY A 82 5.65 20.33 10.72
N SER A 83 6.51 21.35 10.77
CA SER A 83 6.47 22.46 9.80
C SER A 83 6.70 21.99 8.36
N VAL A 84 7.75 21.20 8.15
CA VAL A 84 8.16 20.73 6.81
C VAL A 84 7.12 19.76 6.26
N ILE A 85 6.68 18.78 7.05
CA ILE A 85 5.67 17.83 6.56
C ILE A 85 4.33 18.51 6.22
N ARG A 86 3.93 19.55 6.96
CA ARG A 86 2.72 20.33 6.63
C ARG A 86 2.87 21.11 5.33
N GLU A 87 4.05 21.65 5.06
CA GLU A 87 4.38 22.31 3.78
C GLU A 87 4.27 21.31 2.63
N ILE A 88 4.87 20.12 2.76
CA ILE A 88 4.80 19.06 1.73
C ILE A 88 3.34 18.64 1.49
N VAL A 89 2.54 18.45 2.55
CA VAL A 89 1.12 18.12 2.44
C VAL A 89 0.33 19.25 1.77
N ALA A 90 0.62 20.51 2.09
CA ALA A 90 -0.05 21.67 1.50
C ALA A 90 0.28 21.87 0.01
N GLU A 91 1.54 21.65 -0.38
CA GLU A 91 2.00 21.77 -1.76
C GLU A 91 1.53 20.61 -2.63
N SER A 92 1.66 19.37 -2.14
CA SER A 92 1.32 18.17 -2.91
C SER A 92 -0.16 17.83 -2.89
N GLY A 93 -0.89 18.26 -1.86
CA GLY A 93 -2.25 17.82 -1.58
C GLY A 93 -2.37 16.34 -1.20
N ALA A 94 -1.24 15.64 -1.00
CA ALA A 94 -1.22 14.24 -0.58
C ALA A 94 -1.26 14.11 0.95
N LYS A 95 -1.87 13.05 1.46
CA LYS A 95 -1.78 12.69 2.89
C LYS A 95 -0.52 11.89 3.11
N ILE A 96 0.32 12.33 4.05
CA ILE A 96 1.59 11.68 4.36
C ILE A 96 1.55 11.22 5.81
N ASP A 97 1.89 9.96 6.03
CA ASP A 97 2.01 9.33 7.33
C ASP A 97 3.41 8.73 7.46
N ILE A 98 4.10 9.00 8.56
CA ILE A 98 5.49 8.56 8.79
C ILE A 98 5.48 7.71 10.05
N SER A 99 5.96 6.48 9.93
CA SER A 99 6.13 5.54 11.02
C SER A 99 7.55 5.64 11.60
N ASP A 100 7.69 5.30 12.87
CA ASP A 100 8.97 5.39 13.62
C ASP A 100 10.06 4.44 13.09
N ASP A 101 9.67 3.46 12.27
CA ASP A 101 10.56 2.53 11.58
C ASP A 101 11.13 3.09 10.26
N GLY A 102 10.78 4.33 9.89
CA GLY A 102 11.19 4.94 8.62
C GLY A 102 10.25 4.66 7.45
N THR A 103 9.13 3.95 7.68
CA THR A 103 8.12 3.71 6.65
C THR A 103 7.26 4.96 6.45
N VAL A 104 7.26 5.52 5.24
CA VAL A 104 6.45 6.68 4.85
C VAL A 104 5.36 6.25 3.88
N LYS A 105 4.11 6.45 4.26
CA LYS A 105 2.92 6.17 3.44
C LYS A 105 2.37 7.47 2.88
N ILE A 106 2.22 7.53 1.57
CA ILE A 106 1.76 8.71 0.83
C ILE A 106 0.49 8.33 0.10
N ALA A 107 -0.62 8.95 0.46
CA ALA A 107 -1.93 8.67 -0.10
C ALA A 107 -2.47 9.88 -0.86
N SER A 108 -2.80 9.70 -2.14
CA SER A 108 -3.53 10.70 -2.94
C SER A 108 -4.34 10.05 -4.05
N ALA A 109 -5.37 10.74 -4.53
CA ALA A 109 -6.10 10.32 -5.74
C ALA A 109 -5.30 10.61 -7.02
N ASN A 110 -4.37 11.58 -7.00
CA ASN A 110 -3.58 11.95 -8.16
C ASN A 110 -2.15 11.37 -8.05
N ALA A 111 -1.71 10.63 -9.07
CA ALA A 111 -0.36 10.09 -9.17
C ALA A 111 0.72 11.20 -9.19
N GLU A 112 0.44 12.37 -9.76
CA GLU A 112 1.38 13.50 -9.79
C GLU A 112 1.63 14.06 -8.38
N SER A 113 0.57 14.20 -7.57
CA SER A 113 0.67 14.60 -6.17
C SER A 113 1.55 13.64 -5.36
N ILE A 114 1.39 12.34 -5.58
CA ILE A 114 2.22 11.32 -4.92
C ILE A 114 3.68 11.47 -5.33
N ARG A 115 3.96 11.58 -6.63
CA ARG A 115 5.33 11.76 -7.14
C ARG A 115 5.97 13.04 -6.61
N ALA A 116 5.23 14.15 -6.55
CA ALA A 116 5.72 15.40 -5.99
C ALA A 116 6.10 15.24 -4.51
N ALA A 117 5.22 14.62 -3.71
CA ALA A 117 5.50 14.32 -2.30
C ALA A 117 6.71 13.39 -2.13
N ILE A 118 6.81 12.31 -2.92
CA ILE A 118 7.94 11.38 -2.89
C ILE A 118 9.24 12.09 -3.21
N ASN A 119 9.27 12.89 -4.28
CA ASN A 119 10.48 13.61 -4.69
C ASN A 119 10.92 14.60 -3.62
N ARG A 120 9.97 15.29 -2.98
CA ARG A 120 10.27 16.22 -1.90
C ARG A 120 10.84 15.51 -0.68
N ILE A 121 10.22 14.41 -0.25
CA ILE A 121 10.71 13.59 0.87
C ILE A 121 12.08 13.01 0.56
N LYS A 122 12.28 12.46 -0.65
CA LYS A 122 13.58 11.94 -1.08
C LYS A 122 14.65 13.04 -1.14
N SER A 123 14.33 14.25 -1.58
CA SER A 123 15.32 15.35 -1.60
C SER A 123 15.80 15.76 -0.21
N ILE A 124 14.98 15.55 0.82
CA ILE A 124 15.32 15.85 2.22
C ILE A 124 16.07 14.66 2.85
N ALA A 125 15.62 13.44 2.56
CA ALA A 125 16.13 12.22 3.17
C ALA A 125 17.33 11.58 2.45
N SER A 126 17.62 11.96 1.20
CA SER A 126 18.76 11.41 0.45
C SER A 126 20.04 12.10 0.87
N GLU A 127 21.03 11.31 1.25
CA GLU A 127 22.41 11.76 1.35
C GLU A 127 23.06 11.72 -0.03
N PRO A 128 23.98 12.65 -0.36
CA PRO A 128 24.72 12.57 -1.60
C PRO A 128 25.58 11.30 -1.63
N GLU A 129 25.22 10.35 -2.47
CA GLU A 129 25.96 9.10 -2.64
C GLU A 129 27.21 9.31 -3.51
N VAL A 130 28.30 8.65 -3.13
CA VAL A 130 29.55 8.68 -3.89
C VAL A 130 29.34 8.03 -5.26
N GLY A 131 29.25 8.83 -6.32
CA GLY A 131 29.08 8.38 -7.70
C GLY A 131 27.81 8.89 -8.40
N GLU A 132 26.89 9.53 -7.68
CA GLU A 132 25.75 10.19 -8.30
C GLU A 132 26.12 11.59 -8.85
N ILE A 133 25.62 11.89 -10.06
CA ILE A 133 25.85 13.18 -10.72
C ILE A 133 24.71 14.13 -10.33
N TYR A 134 24.99 15.06 -9.42
CA TYR A 134 24.04 16.09 -9.00
C TYR A 134 24.19 17.37 -9.86
N LYS A 135 23.07 17.96 -10.26
CA LYS A 135 23.05 19.31 -10.86
C LYS A 135 22.88 20.34 -9.73
N GLY A 136 23.96 21.03 -9.37
CA GLY A 136 23.94 22.14 -8.41
C GLY A 136 24.25 23.48 -9.07
N LYS A 137 23.84 24.58 -8.41
CA LYS A 137 24.12 25.94 -8.87
C LYS A 137 25.31 26.48 -8.11
N VAL A 138 26.40 26.81 -8.83
CA VAL A 138 27.60 27.41 -8.23
C VAL A 138 27.25 28.65 -7.42
N VAL A 139 27.49 28.57 -6.11
CA VAL A 139 27.19 29.62 -5.14
C VAL A 139 28.37 30.59 -5.02
N LYS A 140 29.60 30.09 -5.18
CA LYS A 140 30.82 30.91 -5.07
C LYS A 140 31.98 30.28 -5.83
N VAL A 141 32.76 31.09 -6.53
CA VAL A 141 34.01 30.65 -7.19
C VAL A 141 35.19 31.27 -6.43
N MET A 142 36.15 30.43 -6.05
CA MET A 142 37.43 30.82 -5.44
C MET A 142 38.59 30.34 -6.33
N GLU A 143 39.81 30.83 -6.10
CA GLU A 143 40.99 30.49 -6.92
C GLU A 143 41.32 28.99 -6.94
N PHE A 144 40.89 28.22 -5.93
CA PHE A 144 41.11 26.78 -5.85
C PHE A 144 39.88 25.92 -6.21
N GLY A 145 38.75 26.52 -6.59
CA GLY A 145 37.57 25.75 -6.98
C GLY A 145 36.24 26.49 -6.93
N ALA A 146 35.18 25.80 -7.37
CA ALA A 146 33.81 26.28 -7.32
C ALA A 146 33.04 25.55 -6.19
N PHE A 147 32.36 26.32 -5.35
CA PHE A 147 31.40 25.82 -4.38
C PHE A 147 30.04 25.72 -5.06
N VAL A 148 29.55 24.49 -5.16
CA VAL A 148 28.28 24.10 -5.81
C VAL A 148 27.20 23.89 -4.77
#